data_AF-A0A2V9A891-F1
#
_entry.id   AF-A0A2V9A891-F1
#
_cell.length_a   1.000
_cell.length_b   1.000
_cell.length_c   1.000
_cell.angle_alpha   90.00
_cell.angle_beta   90.00
_cell.angle_gamma   90.00
#
_symmetry.space_group_name_H-M   'P 1'
#
loop_
_entity.id
_entity.type
_entity.pdbx_description
1 polymer ?
#
loop_
_entity_poly.entity_id
_entity_poly.type
_entity_poly.pdbx_seq_one_letter_code
_entity_poly.pdbx_strand_id
1 'polypeptide(L)'
;MLCYQHHKEMLLGLVSEPAEGVLYACQEPGCLIRYDAARGYFLDTEDLKTIELEIMPRVNCRSDGQPMYLAQVNPEKSSFRLWKCPACDQSRNNEETSDGLGKKMGA
;
A
#
# COMPACT_ATOMS: atom_id res chain seq x y z
N MET A 1 7.64 -6.19 2.77
CA MET A 1 6.51 -5.40 2.21
C MET A 1 6.34 -5.75 0.75
N LEU A 2 5.12 -5.76 0.21
CA LEU A 2 4.82 -6.28 -1.13
C LEU A 2 4.47 -5.18 -2.12
N CYS A 3 4.82 -5.38 -3.39
CA CYS A 3 4.27 -4.60 -4.50
C CYS A 3 2.77 -4.93 -4.63
N TYR A 4 1.90 -3.91 -4.73
CA TYR A 4 0.46 -4.18 -4.76
C TYR A 4 -0.02 -4.81 -6.09
N GLN A 5 0.75 -4.67 -7.17
CA GLN A 5 0.45 -5.28 -8.47
C GLN A 5 1.04 -6.69 -8.59
N HIS A 6 2.33 -6.84 -8.27
CA HIS A 6 3.06 -8.10 -8.48
C HIS A 6 3.05 -9.02 -7.24
N HIS A 7 2.67 -8.51 -6.08
CA HIS A 7 2.70 -9.21 -4.78
C HIS A 7 4.07 -9.82 -4.42
N LYS A 8 5.15 -9.33 -5.04
CA LYS A 8 6.53 -9.68 -4.72
C LYS A 8 7.11 -8.70 -3.71
N GLU A 9 8.10 -9.16 -2.97
CA GLU A 9 8.80 -8.31 -2.01
C GLU A 9 9.44 -7.10 -2.69
N MET A 10 9.28 -5.93 -2.08
CA MET A 10 9.97 -4.71 -2.46
C MET A 10 11.20 -4.53 -1.59
N LEU A 11 12.31 -4.12 -2.21
CA LEU A 11 13.57 -3.88 -1.53
C LEU A 11 13.82 -2.38 -1.41
N LEU A 12 14.66 -2.01 -0.43
CA LEU A 12 15.16 -0.66 -0.26
C LEU A 12 15.78 -0.17 -1.57
N GLY A 13 15.19 0.87 -2.16
CA GLY A 13 15.76 1.55 -3.31
C GLY A 13 16.94 2.40 -2.87
N LEU A 14 18.04 2.38 -3.63
CA LEU A 14 19.12 3.34 -3.45
C LEU A 14 18.59 4.72 -3.83
N VAL A 15 18.24 5.55 -2.83
CA VAL A 15 17.94 6.97 -3.07
C VAL A 15 19.27 7.71 -3.15
N SER A 16 19.45 8.49 -4.21
CA SER A 16 20.68 9.28 -4.43
C SER A 16 20.79 10.49 -3.51
N GLU A 17 19.74 10.84 -2.76
CA GLU A 17 19.71 12.01 -1.88
C GLU A 17 19.24 11.67 -0.46
N PRO A 18 19.83 12.28 0.59
CA PRO A 18 19.65 11.85 1.98
C PRO A 18 18.38 12.37 2.67
N ALA A 19 17.50 13.09 1.96
CA ALA A 19 16.53 13.98 2.61
C ALA A 19 15.12 13.41 2.80
N GLU A 20 14.72 12.33 2.12
CA GLU A 20 13.31 11.91 2.06
C GLU A 20 13.08 10.42 2.35
N GLY A 21 13.32 10.01 3.59
CA GLY A 21 12.81 8.76 4.14
C GLY A 21 13.32 7.48 3.47
N VAL A 22 12.74 6.35 3.91
CA VAL A 22 13.07 5.03 3.37
C VAL A 22 12.18 4.75 2.16
N LEU A 23 12.79 4.63 0.99
CA LEU A 23 12.11 4.30 -0.27
C LEU A 23 12.24 2.81 -0.58
N TYR A 24 11.16 2.18 -1.00
CA TYR A 24 11.13 0.80 -1.44
C TYR A 24 10.67 0.69 -2.90
N ALA A 25 11.25 -0.26 -3.64
CA ALA A 25 10.98 -0.48 -5.05
C ALA A 25 10.68 -1.96 -5.36
N CYS A 26 9.73 -2.19 -6.27
CA CYS A 26 9.49 -3.52 -6.82
C CYS A 26 10.70 -3.97 -7.66
N GLN A 27 11.06 -5.25 -7.57
CA GLN A 27 12.19 -5.82 -8.29
C GLN A 27 11.80 -6.44 -9.64
N GLU A 28 10.51 -6.39 -9.99
CA GLU A 28 10.06 -6.86 -11.30
C GLU A 28 10.56 -5.93 -12.40
N PRO A 29 11.18 -6.46 -13.48
CA PRO A 29 11.64 -5.65 -14.60
C PRO A 29 10.52 -4.79 -15.19
N GLY A 30 10.77 -3.49 -15.31
CA GLY A 30 9.79 -2.53 -15.85
C GLY A 30 8.67 -2.13 -14.88
N CYS A 31 8.64 -2.66 -13.65
CA CYS A 31 7.69 -2.20 -12.64
C CYS A 31 8.14 -0.84 -12.06
N LEU A 32 7.28 0.16 -12.17
CA LEU A 32 7.54 1.52 -11.69
C LEU A 32 6.98 1.77 -10.28
N ILE A 33 6.40 0.76 -9.64
CA ILE A 33 5.76 0.90 -8.33
C ILE A 33 6.84 1.07 -7.25
N ARG A 34 6.71 2.16 -6.51
CA ARG A 34 7.48 2.49 -5.31
C ARG A 34 6.57 2.66 -4.11
N TYR A 35 7.18 2.67 -2.93
CA TYR A 35 6.51 3.01 -1.68
C TYR A 35 7.46 3.77 -0.76
N ASP A 36 6.95 4.80 -0.10
CA ASP A 36 7.52 5.34 1.13
C ASP A 36 6.40 5.64 2.13
N ALA A 37 6.76 5.77 3.40
CA ALA A 37 5.78 5.92 4.47
C ALA A 37 4.97 7.23 4.38
N ALA A 38 5.53 8.30 3.80
CA ALA A 38 4.85 9.59 3.72
C ALA A 38 3.81 9.63 2.60
N ARG A 39 4.13 9.07 1.42
CA ARG A 39 3.27 9.12 0.22
C ARG A 39 2.42 7.87 0.03
N GLY A 40 2.82 6.73 0.58
CA GLY A 40 2.24 5.44 0.25
C GLY A 40 2.77 4.89 -1.07
N TYR A 41 1.93 4.11 -1.79
CA TYR A 41 2.30 3.60 -3.11
C TYR A 41 2.20 4.68 -4.18
N PHE A 42 3.19 4.74 -5.06
CA PHE A 42 3.21 5.65 -6.20
C PHE A 42 3.97 5.05 -7.37
N LEU A 43 3.80 5.66 -8.56
CA LEU A 43 4.58 5.33 -9.74
C LEU A 43 5.76 6.29 -9.86
N ASP A 44 6.94 5.73 -10.08
CA ASP A 44 8.16 6.46 -10.42
C ASP A 44 8.21 6.69 -11.94
N THR A 45 7.39 7.64 -12.40
CA THR A 45 7.30 8.06 -13.80
C THR A 45 6.85 9.51 -13.89
N GLU A 46 7.27 10.22 -14.93
CA GLU A 46 6.76 11.55 -15.29
C GLU A 46 5.65 11.48 -16.34
N ASP A 47 5.35 10.28 -16.87
CA ASP A 47 4.29 10.11 -17.87
C ASP A 47 2.90 10.21 -17.23
N LEU A 48 2.30 11.38 -17.39
CA LEU A 48 0.95 11.71 -16.91
C LEU A 48 -0.11 10.71 -17.39
N LYS A 49 0.01 10.16 -18.60
CA LYS A 49 -0.97 9.18 -19.11
C LYS A 49 -0.92 7.89 -18.29
N THR A 50 0.28 7.43 -17.95
CA THR A 50 0.47 6.26 -17.11
C THR A 50 -0.02 6.52 -15.68
N ILE A 51 0.20 7.73 -15.15
CA ILE A 51 -0.29 8.13 -13.82
C ILE A 51 -1.82 8.17 -13.77
N GLU A 52 -2.49 8.73 -14.79
CA GLU A 52 -3.95 8.85 -14.84
C GLU A 52 -4.66 7.50 -14.90
N LEU A 53 -4.05 6.50 -15.55
CA LEU A 53 -4.62 5.17 -15.71
C LEU A 53 -4.46 4.28 -14.48
N GLU A 54 -3.45 4.53 -13.66
CA GLU A 54 -3.09 3.61 -12.57
C GLU A 54 -3.81 3.95 -11.26
N ILE A 55 -4.58 2.99 -10.74
CA ILE A 55 -5.28 3.16 -9.47
C ILE A 55 -4.39 2.68 -8.32
N MET A 56 -3.73 3.62 -7.64
CA MET A 56 -2.97 3.33 -6.43
C MET A 56 -3.88 2.96 -5.24
N PRO A 57 -3.52 1.96 -4.43
CA PRO A 57 -4.23 1.66 -3.20
C PRO A 57 -4.10 2.80 -2.19
N ARG A 58 -5.25 3.32 -1.72
CA ARG A 58 -5.32 4.40 -0.71
C ARG A 58 -5.79 3.85 0.63
N VAL A 59 -5.00 2.97 1.23
CA VAL A 59 -5.31 2.36 2.53
C VAL A 59 -4.54 3.10 3.63
N ASN A 60 -5.26 3.83 4.48
CA ASN A 60 -4.66 4.56 5.59
C ASN A 60 -4.94 3.87 6.93
N CYS A 61 -3.97 3.99 7.83
CA CYS A 61 -4.09 3.54 9.22
C CYS A 61 -5.14 4.40 9.95
N ARG A 62 -5.96 3.76 10.78
CA ARG A 62 -7.02 4.46 11.53
C ARG A 62 -6.48 5.31 12.69
N SER A 63 -5.29 4.98 13.18
CA SER A 63 -4.71 5.60 14.38
C SER A 63 -3.92 6.87 14.08
N ASP A 64 -3.12 6.87 13.01
CA ASP A 64 -2.18 7.95 12.68
C ASP A 64 -2.40 8.52 11.26
N GLY A 65 -3.31 7.94 10.48
CA GLY A 65 -3.59 8.37 9.10
C GLY A 65 -2.51 8.01 8.08
N GLN A 66 -1.42 7.34 8.49
CA GLN A 66 -0.31 7.01 7.60
C GLN A 66 -0.76 6.02 6.50
N PRO A 67 -0.25 6.19 5.26
CA PRO A 67 -0.41 5.20 4.20
C PRO A 67 0.16 3.83 4.58
N MET A 68 -0.66 2.79 4.52
CA MET A 68 -0.28 1.43 4.88
C MET A 68 0.32 0.71 3.69
N TYR A 69 1.25 -0.20 3.95
CA TYR A 69 1.83 -1.08 2.93
C TYR A 69 1.13 -2.44 2.91
N LEU A 70 1.12 -3.09 1.75
CA LEU A 70 0.64 -4.47 1.61
C LEU A 70 1.67 -5.41 2.25
N ALA A 71 1.27 -6.08 3.33
CA ALA A 71 2.11 -7.01 4.06
C ALA A 71 1.96 -8.44 3.57
N GLN A 72 0.75 -8.86 3.21
CA GLN A 72 0.45 -10.23 2.82
C GLN A 72 -0.72 -10.31 1.83
N VAL A 73 -0.63 -11.28 0.92
CA VAL A 73 -1.73 -11.73 0.07
C VAL A 73 -1.96 -13.22 0.30
N ASN A 74 -3.15 -13.74 -0.06
CA ASN A 74 -3.43 -15.16 -0.04
C ASN A 74 -3.77 -15.64 -1.47
N PRO A 75 -2.97 -16.53 -2.08
CA PRO A 75 -3.27 -17.08 -3.40
C PRO A 75 -4.59 -17.86 -3.47
N GLU A 76 -4.99 -18.52 -2.38
CA GLU A 76 -6.24 -19.30 -2.30
C GLU A 76 -7.47 -18.40 -2.13
N LYS A 77 -7.28 -17.21 -1.57
CA LYS A 77 -8.32 -16.18 -1.42
C LYS A 77 -7.90 -14.93 -2.19
N SER A 78 -8.22 -14.90 -3.49
CA SER A 78 -7.78 -13.84 -4.41
C SER A 78 -8.11 -12.41 -3.94
N SER A 79 -9.16 -12.22 -3.15
CA SER A 79 -9.52 -10.95 -2.55
C SER A 79 -8.67 -10.61 -1.32
N PHE A 80 -8.20 -11.55 -0.52
CA PHE A 80 -7.56 -11.27 0.77
C PHE A 80 -6.32 -10.40 0.62
N ARG A 81 -6.28 -9.30 1.37
CA ARG A 81 -5.13 -8.40 1.49
C ARG A 81 -4.96 -8.00 2.95
N LEU A 82 -3.76 -8.18 3.49
CA LEU A 82 -3.37 -7.65 4.80
C LEU A 82 -2.48 -6.43 4.61
N TRP A 83 -2.93 -5.29 5.09
CA TRP A 83 -2.21 -4.02 5.09
C TRP A 83 -1.63 -3.76 6.48
N LYS A 84 -0.43 -3.19 6.57
CA LYS A 84 0.23 -2.87 7.85
C LYS A 84 0.73 -1.43 7.89
N CYS A 85 0.57 -0.77 9.03
CA CYS A 85 1.05 0.59 9.25
C CYS A 85 2.56 0.57 9.48
N PRO A 86 3.34 1.43 8.80
CA PRO A 86 4.79 1.51 9.01
C PRO A 86 5.19 2.11 10.37
N ALA A 87 4.29 2.85 11.05
CA ALA A 87 4.61 3.60 12.26
C ALA A 87 4.16 2.91 13.56
N CYS A 88 2.94 2.33 13.59
CA CYS A 88 2.36 1.78 14.82
C CYS A 88 2.02 0.28 14.74
N ASP A 89 2.47 -0.41 13.68
CA ASP A 89 2.27 -1.85 13.45
C ASP A 89 0.82 -2.34 13.35
N GLN A 90 -0.19 -1.46 13.44
CA GLN A 90 -1.58 -1.84 13.24
C GLN A 90 -1.80 -2.42 11.84
N SER A 91 -2.73 -3.36 11.75
CA SER A 91 -3.08 -4.04 10.51
C SER A 91 -4.53 -3.75 10.11
N ARG A 92 -4.81 -3.82 8.80
CA ARG A 92 -6.16 -3.81 8.24
C ARG A 92 -6.27 -4.92 7.23
N ASN A 93 -7.33 -5.71 7.31
CA ASN A 93 -7.70 -6.60 6.21
C ASN A 93 -8.97 -6.08 5.53
N ASN A 94 -9.22 -6.52 4.29
CA ASN A 94 -10.42 -6.12 3.55
C ASN A 94 -11.66 -6.98 3.85
N GLU A 95 -11.51 -8.05 4.61
CA GLU A 95 -12.63 -8.84 5.14
C GLU A 95 -13.33 -8.08 6.30
N GLU A 96 -12.62 -7.22 7.03
CA GLU A 96 -13.16 -6.39 8.12
C GLU A 96 -14.02 -5.20 7.63
N THR A 97 -13.96 -4.85 6.35
CA THR A 97 -14.72 -3.73 5.79
C THR A 97 -16.15 -4.08 5.36
N SER A 98 -16.56 -5.35 5.39
CA SER A 98 -17.94 -5.75 5.07
C SER A 98 -18.93 -5.64 6.23
N ASP A 99 -18.48 -5.47 7.49
CA ASP A 99 -19.35 -5.29 8.67
C ASP A 99 -19.66 -3.80 8.98
N GLY A 100 -19.71 -2.98 7.92
CA GLY A 100 -19.89 -1.53 8.02
C GLY A 100 -21.26 -0.99 7.59
N LEU A 101 -22.29 -1.84 7.46
CA LEU A 101 -23.66 -1.39 7.16
C LEU A 101 -24.70 -2.11 8.04
N GLY A 102 -24.55 -1.97 9.35
CA GLY A 102 -25.44 -2.55 10.37
C GLY A 102 -25.92 -1.53 11.40
N LYS A 103 -26.65 -0.51 10.93
CA LYS A 103 -27.69 0.26 11.63
C LYS A 103 -27.45 0.70 13.09
N LYS A 104 -27.37 2.02 13.25
CA LYS A 104 -28.00 2.74 14.36
C LYS A 104 -29.44 2.22 14.59
N MET A 105 -29.76 1.82 15.81
CA MET A 105 -30.96 2.29 16.53
C MET A 105 -30.81 1.91 18.00
N GLY A 106 -30.47 2.89 18.83
CA GLY A 106 -30.81 2.83 20.25
C GLY A 106 -32.26 3.25 20.40
N ALA A 107 -33.01 2.48 21.19
CA ALA A 107 -34.19 2.91 21.91
C ALA A 107 -34.22 2.08 23.20
#